data_AF-A0A7S3HF60-F1
#
_entry.id   AF-A0A7S3HF60-F1
#
_cell.length_a   1.000
_cell.length_b   1.000
_cell.length_c   1.000
_cell.angle_alpha   90.00
_cell.angle_beta   90.00
_cell.angle_gamma   90.00
#
_symmetry.space_group_name_H-M   'P 1'
#
loop_
_entity.id
_entity.type
_entity.pdbx_description
1 polymer ?
#
loop_
_entity_poly.entity_id
_entity_poly.type
_entity_poly.pdbx_seq_one_letter_code
_entity_poly.pdbx_strand_id
1 'polypeptide(L)'
;YDYVFNVDMSEAGAAPGEGRSLPYNKNQNPMEVAETFCTRENINKSYTEQVRLFIIQNCAGAANVPPGGAGQSSKPSAPAGPASAIFPVMEVCHFKDGKFEPLQNKLLEFNASVGEGLKMDELEVGYFTDAIAKLKFGVGSEFKDREKEVVWKKLKEWPQDKIFPVMDLWRLFLVHPSSADFFKGSDRGTPY
;
A
#
# COMPACT_ATOMS: atom_id res chain seq x y z
N TYR A 1 9.13 -16.11 -7.69
CA TYR A 1 9.87 -17.17 -6.97
C TYR A 1 9.60 -18.50 -7.64
N ASP A 2 10.57 -19.41 -7.70
CA ASP A 2 10.38 -20.74 -8.34
C ASP A 2 9.53 -21.69 -7.50
N TYR A 3 9.62 -21.58 -6.18
CA TYR A 3 8.85 -22.38 -5.22
C TYR A 3 8.30 -21.48 -4.10
N VAL A 4 7.11 -21.82 -3.62
CA VAL A 4 6.48 -21.16 -2.47
C VAL A 4 5.96 -22.25 -1.54
N PHE A 5 6.62 -22.41 -0.39
CA PHE A 5 6.24 -23.41 0.60
C PHE A 5 5.40 -22.78 1.71
N ASN A 6 4.37 -23.49 2.18
CA ASN A 6 3.61 -23.08 3.36
C ASN A 6 4.22 -23.76 4.59
N VAL A 7 4.86 -22.97 5.45
CA VAL A 7 5.49 -23.46 6.68
C VAL A 7 4.49 -23.26 7.82
N ASP A 8 4.01 -24.36 8.40
CA ASP A 8 3.15 -24.33 9.59
C ASP A 8 3.97 -23.89 10.81
N MET A 9 3.42 -22.96 11.59
CA MET A 9 4.08 -22.33 12.76
C MET A 9 3.47 -22.76 14.09
N SER A 10 2.70 -23.85 14.11
CA SER A 10 2.02 -24.34 15.31
C SER A 10 2.93 -24.53 16.52
N GLU A 11 4.24 -24.78 16.34
CA GLU A 11 5.22 -24.95 17.44
C GLU A 11 5.92 -23.64 17.86
N ALA A 12 5.82 -22.55 17.09
CA ALA A 12 6.48 -21.27 17.38
C ALA A 12 5.61 -20.32 18.23
N GLY A 13 4.49 -20.79 18.77
CA GLY A 13 3.55 -20.01 19.59
C GLY A 13 2.53 -19.17 18.81
N ALA A 14 2.42 -19.38 17.50
CA ALA A 14 1.40 -18.74 16.68
C ALA A 14 0.04 -19.46 16.78
N ALA A 15 -1.05 -18.69 16.70
CA ALA A 15 -2.41 -19.22 16.71
C ALA A 15 -2.63 -20.24 15.55
N PRO A 16 -3.40 -21.32 15.74
CA PRO A 16 -3.59 -22.34 14.73
C PRO A 16 -4.26 -21.77 13.49
N GLY A 17 -3.57 -21.83 12.33
CA GLY A 17 -4.08 -21.38 11.03
C GLY A 17 -3.20 -20.41 10.25
N GLU A 18 -2.15 -19.84 10.86
CA GLU A 18 -1.22 -18.93 10.17
C GLU A 18 0.05 -19.66 9.67
N GLY A 19 -0.07 -20.50 8.65
CA GLY A 19 1.10 -20.95 7.91
C GLY A 19 1.73 -19.76 7.18
N ARG A 20 3.04 -19.49 7.37
CA ARG A 20 3.72 -18.41 6.62
C ARG A 20 4.35 -18.94 5.36
N SER A 21 4.30 -18.10 4.34
CA SER A 21 4.80 -18.40 3.01
C SER A 21 6.31 -18.22 2.94
N LEU A 22 7.04 -19.27 2.58
CA LEU A 22 8.48 -19.26 2.34
C LEU A 22 8.75 -19.26 0.82
N PRO A 23 9.07 -18.11 0.23
CA PRO A 23 9.42 -18.03 -1.18
C PRO A 23 10.89 -18.42 -1.41
N TYR A 24 11.15 -19.31 -2.37
CA TYR A 24 12.49 -19.83 -2.70
C TYR A 24 12.73 -19.87 -4.22
N ASN A 25 13.93 -19.49 -4.66
CA ASN A 25 14.39 -19.67 -6.05
C ASN A 25 15.47 -20.75 -6.11
N LYS A 26 15.53 -21.52 -7.20
CA LYS A 26 16.54 -22.59 -7.40
C LYS A 26 17.99 -22.10 -7.32
N ASN A 27 18.19 -20.82 -7.62
CA ASN A 27 19.50 -20.19 -7.67
C ASN A 27 19.91 -19.55 -6.31
N GLN A 28 19.07 -19.63 -5.28
CA GLN A 28 19.32 -19.04 -3.96
C GLN A 28 19.87 -20.06 -2.97
N ASN A 29 20.72 -19.59 -2.05
CA ASN A 29 21.25 -20.41 -0.98
C ASN A 29 20.15 -20.73 0.06
N PRO A 30 19.85 -22.01 0.33
CA PRO A 30 18.83 -22.39 1.32
C PRO A 30 19.06 -21.82 2.72
N MET A 31 20.31 -21.62 3.13
CA MET A 31 20.66 -21.07 4.44
C MET A 31 20.27 -19.59 4.55
N GLU A 32 20.59 -18.80 3.52
CA GLU A 32 20.28 -17.38 3.48
C GLU A 32 18.76 -17.12 3.44
N VAL A 33 18.04 -17.97 2.68
CA VAL A 33 16.57 -17.88 2.61
C VAL A 33 15.93 -18.25 3.94
N ALA A 34 16.44 -19.28 4.63
CA ALA A 34 15.97 -19.65 5.96
C ALA A 34 16.22 -18.53 7.00
N GLU A 35 17.41 -17.91 6.99
CA GLU A 35 17.73 -16.82 7.92
C GLU A 35 16.88 -15.56 7.65
N THR A 36 16.68 -15.24 6.38
CA THR A 36 15.81 -14.13 5.96
C THR A 36 14.36 -14.40 6.36
N PHE A 37 13.87 -15.64 6.21
CA PHE A 37 12.54 -16.05 6.63
C PHE A 37 12.36 -15.95 8.15
N CYS A 38 13.31 -16.47 8.93
CA CYS A 38 13.26 -16.37 10.39
C CYS A 38 13.31 -14.92 10.87
N THR A 39 14.11 -14.06 10.23
CA THR A 39 14.17 -12.63 10.57
C THR A 39 12.88 -11.90 10.21
N ARG A 40 12.31 -12.17 9.03
CA ARG A 40 11.08 -11.52 8.55
C ARG A 40 9.86 -11.86 9.41
N GLU A 41 9.73 -13.12 9.78
CA GLU A 41 8.58 -13.61 10.55
C GLU A 41 8.83 -13.56 12.07
N ASN A 42 9.95 -12.97 12.52
CA ASN A 42 10.33 -12.85 13.93
C ASN A 42 10.40 -14.21 14.66
N ILE A 43 10.93 -15.23 13.98
CA ILE A 43 11.11 -16.59 14.50
C ILE A 43 12.48 -16.68 15.17
N ASN A 44 12.56 -17.46 16.25
CA ASN A 44 13.84 -17.72 16.93
C ASN A 44 14.87 -18.35 15.97
N LYS A 45 16.11 -17.86 16.01
CA LYS A 45 17.23 -18.32 15.16
C LYS A 45 17.57 -19.81 15.31
N SER A 46 17.11 -20.47 16.37
CA SER A 46 17.24 -21.93 16.54
C SER A 46 16.48 -22.73 15.47
N TYR A 47 15.40 -22.19 14.90
CA TYR A 47 14.61 -22.85 13.86
C TYR A 47 15.18 -22.70 12.45
N THR A 48 16.20 -21.85 12.25
CA THR A 48 16.80 -21.58 10.95
C THR A 48 17.29 -22.87 10.27
N GLU A 49 17.90 -23.77 11.05
CA GLU A 49 18.40 -25.04 10.51
C GLU A 49 17.28 -26.00 10.10
N GLN A 50 16.18 -26.03 10.85
CA GLN A 50 15.00 -26.82 10.53
C GLN A 50 14.33 -26.31 9.23
N VAL A 51 14.24 -24.98 9.07
CA VAL A 51 13.72 -24.35 7.85
C VAL A 51 14.64 -24.62 6.66
N ARG A 52 15.96 -24.56 6.85
CA ARG A 52 16.95 -24.91 5.81
C ARG A 52 16.80 -26.35 5.34
N LEU A 53 16.72 -27.30 6.26
CA LEU A 53 16.53 -28.73 5.95
C LEU A 53 15.20 -28.98 5.26
N PHE A 54 14.14 -28.26 5.65
CA PHE A 54 12.85 -28.30 4.98
C PHE A 54 12.94 -27.82 3.51
N ILE A 55 13.65 -26.72 3.23
CA ILE A 55 13.89 -26.24 1.85
C ILE A 55 14.65 -27.31 1.05
N ILE A 56 15.73 -27.87 1.59
CA ILE A 56 16.54 -28.88 0.90
C ILE A 56 15.71 -30.14 0.60
N GLN A 57 14.93 -30.63 1.56
CA GLN A 57 14.12 -31.83 1.40
C GLN A 57 13.06 -31.67 0.32
N ASN A 58 12.38 -30.52 0.27
CA ASN A 58 11.31 -30.27 -0.69
C ASN A 58 11.83 -29.81 -2.07
N CYS A 59 13.06 -29.29 -2.15
CA CYS A 59 13.71 -28.95 -3.42
C CYS A 59 14.50 -30.13 -4.03
N ALA A 60 15.05 -31.05 -3.22
CA ALA A 60 15.77 -32.24 -3.70
C ALA A 60 14.83 -33.37 -4.14
N GLY A 61 13.60 -33.43 -3.61
CA GLY A 61 12.62 -34.51 -3.88
C GLY A 61 11.97 -34.53 -5.27
N ALA A 62 12.36 -33.67 -6.22
CA ALA A 62 11.87 -33.73 -7.60
C ALA A 62 12.51 -34.86 -8.44
N ALA A 63 13.50 -35.57 -7.89
CA ALA A 63 14.07 -36.78 -8.47
C ALA A 63 14.28 -37.85 -7.39
N ASN A 64 13.55 -38.97 -7.51
CA ASN A 64 13.60 -40.18 -6.68
C ASN A 64 13.00 -40.12 -5.26
N VAL A 65 11.83 -40.73 -5.11
CA VAL A 65 11.38 -41.33 -3.83
C VAL A 65 11.17 -42.83 -4.05
N PRO A 66 11.96 -43.74 -3.44
CA PRO A 66 11.57 -45.12 -3.22
C PRO A 66 10.68 -45.24 -1.96
N PRO A 67 9.78 -46.23 -1.87
CA PRO A 67 8.81 -46.31 -0.79
C PRO A 67 9.40 -47.01 0.44
N GLY A 68 9.42 -46.35 1.60
CA GLY A 68 9.65 -47.02 2.88
C GLY A 68 10.16 -46.11 4.00
N GLY A 69 9.31 -45.83 4.99
CA GLY A 69 9.73 -45.20 6.25
C GLY A 69 8.63 -44.34 6.86
N ALA A 70 7.99 -44.85 7.93
CA ALA A 70 6.89 -44.19 8.64
C ALA A 70 7.34 -42.93 9.37
N GLY A 71 6.60 -41.83 9.23
CA GLY A 71 6.76 -40.61 10.02
C GLY A 71 6.02 -39.40 9.43
N GLN A 72 4.84 -39.12 9.99
CA GLN A 72 4.02 -37.91 9.80
C GLN A 72 3.43 -37.67 8.40
N SER A 73 2.17 -38.07 8.28
CA SER A 73 1.28 -37.74 7.17
C SER A 73 1.05 -36.23 7.06
N SER A 74 1.83 -35.53 6.24
CA SER A 74 1.33 -34.33 5.58
C SER A 74 0.34 -34.81 4.52
N LYS A 75 -0.96 -34.66 4.79
CA LYS A 75 -1.95 -34.78 3.72
C LYS A 75 -1.58 -33.73 2.68
N PRO A 76 -1.47 -34.07 1.39
CA PRO A 76 -1.44 -33.04 0.36
C PRO A 76 -2.67 -32.16 0.58
N SER A 77 -2.47 -30.86 0.73
CA SER A 77 -3.57 -29.89 0.81
C SER A 77 -4.55 -30.22 -0.32
N ALA A 78 -5.82 -30.45 0.01
CA ALA A 78 -6.85 -30.58 -1.01
C ALA A 78 -6.70 -29.39 -1.98
N PRO A 79 -6.79 -29.60 -3.30
CA PRO A 79 -6.74 -28.48 -4.25
C PRO A 79 -7.79 -27.46 -3.78
N ALA A 80 -7.36 -26.22 -3.58
CA ALA A 80 -8.26 -25.15 -3.17
C ALA A 80 -9.48 -25.17 -4.10
N GLY A 81 -10.68 -25.24 -3.51
CA GLY A 81 -11.92 -25.12 -4.28
C GLY A 81 -11.87 -23.84 -5.13
N PRO A 82 -12.62 -23.79 -6.25
CA PRO A 82 -12.55 -22.67 -7.17
C PRO A 82 -12.75 -21.36 -6.40
N ALA A 83 -11.73 -20.50 -6.44
CA ALA A 83 -11.77 -19.19 -5.79
C ALA A 83 -12.95 -18.38 -6.35
N SER A 84 -13.69 -17.69 -5.48
CA SER A 84 -14.78 -16.82 -5.90
C SER A 84 -14.26 -15.75 -6.86
N ALA A 85 -14.95 -15.54 -7.98
CA ALA A 85 -14.61 -14.48 -8.93
C ALA A 85 -14.79 -13.06 -8.37
N ILE A 86 -15.40 -12.93 -7.18
CA ILE A 86 -15.74 -11.64 -6.57
C ILE A 86 -14.80 -11.32 -5.40
N PHE A 87 -14.30 -12.32 -4.67
CA PHE A 87 -13.50 -12.09 -3.46
C PHE A 87 -12.37 -13.09 -3.27
N PRO A 88 -11.25 -12.65 -2.65
CA PRO A 88 -10.99 -11.28 -2.18
C PRO A 88 -10.48 -10.34 -3.28
N VAL A 89 -10.92 -9.08 -3.26
CA VAL A 89 -10.37 -8.02 -4.12
C VAL A 89 -9.11 -7.47 -3.46
N MET A 90 -7.96 -7.71 -4.07
CA MET A 90 -6.65 -7.28 -3.54
C MET A 90 -6.15 -5.96 -4.16
N GLU A 91 -6.89 -5.44 -5.14
CA GLU A 91 -6.58 -4.16 -5.80
C GLU A 91 -7.32 -3.00 -5.13
N VAL A 92 -6.63 -1.86 -5.02
CA VAL A 92 -7.21 -0.64 -4.44
C VAL A 92 -8.08 0.07 -5.48
N CYS A 93 -9.32 0.39 -5.10
CA CYS A 93 -10.22 1.21 -5.91
C CYS A 93 -9.88 2.70 -5.75
N HIS A 94 -9.66 3.38 -6.87
CA HIS A 94 -9.28 4.80 -6.89
C HIS A 94 -10.38 5.66 -7.52
N PHE A 95 -10.67 6.80 -6.91
CA PHE A 95 -11.49 7.86 -7.50
C PHE A 95 -10.55 8.93 -8.04
N LYS A 96 -10.18 8.84 -9.32
CA LYS A 96 -9.20 9.75 -9.97
C LYS A 96 -9.79 10.67 -11.03
N ASP A 97 -11.03 10.42 -11.44
CA ASP A 97 -11.68 11.24 -12.46
C ASP A 97 -12.06 12.60 -11.87
N GLY A 98 -11.79 13.67 -12.61
CA GLY A 98 -12.01 15.05 -12.16
C GLY A 98 -12.36 15.96 -13.32
N LYS A 99 -13.39 16.79 -13.16
CA LYS A 99 -13.75 17.84 -14.11
C LYS A 99 -13.04 19.13 -13.74
N PHE A 100 -11.77 19.24 -14.11
CA PHE A 100 -10.88 20.31 -13.64
C PHE A 100 -11.32 21.74 -14.02
N GLU A 101 -11.89 21.96 -15.21
CA GLU A 101 -12.40 23.27 -15.61
C GLU A 101 -13.62 23.71 -14.78
N PRO A 102 -14.70 22.91 -14.66
CA PRO A 102 -15.79 23.19 -13.73
C PRO A 102 -15.33 23.39 -12.29
N LEU A 103 -14.35 22.59 -11.83
CA LEU A 103 -13.78 22.71 -10.49
C LEU A 103 -13.10 24.06 -10.29
N GLN A 104 -12.26 24.49 -11.22
CA GLN A 104 -11.58 25.79 -11.17
C GLN A 104 -12.58 26.95 -11.17
N ASN A 105 -13.58 26.90 -12.05
CA ASN A 105 -14.63 27.94 -12.12
C ASN A 105 -15.42 28.02 -10.81
N LYS A 106 -15.81 26.88 -10.26
CA LYS A 106 -16.58 26.83 -9.00
C LYS A 106 -15.76 27.34 -7.82
N LEU A 107 -14.47 27.03 -7.80
CA LEU A 107 -13.54 27.49 -6.76
C LEU A 107 -13.38 29.02 -6.80
N LEU A 108 -13.26 29.62 -7.98
CA LEU A 108 -13.20 31.09 -8.12
C LEU A 108 -14.53 31.77 -7.77
N GLU A 109 -15.66 31.19 -8.19
CA GLU A 109 -17.00 31.67 -7.81
C GLU A 109 -17.16 31.66 -6.28
N PHE A 110 -16.80 30.57 -5.63
CA PHE A 110 -16.93 30.44 -4.19
C PHE A 110 -15.95 31.34 -3.45
N ASN A 111 -14.74 31.51 -3.96
CA ASN A 111 -13.78 32.47 -3.43
C ASN A 111 -14.32 33.91 -3.45
N ALA A 112 -15.06 34.30 -4.48
CA ALA A 112 -15.69 35.61 -4.54
C ALA A 112 -16.81 35.78 -3.51
N SER A 113 -17.39 34.68 -3.02
CA SER A 113 -18.54 34.67 -2.10
C SER A 113 -18.19 34.48 -0.62
N VAL A 114 -16.93 34.17 -0.28
CA VAL A 114 -16.48 34.07 1.11
C VAL A 114 -16.10 35.45 1.67
N GLY A 115 -16.16 35.60 3.00
CA GLY A 115 -15.75 36.84 3.67
C GLY A 115 -14.26 37.16 3.44
N GLU A 116 -13.88 38.44 3.52
CA GLU A 116 -12.53 38.90 3.17
C GLU A 116 -11.40 38.16 3.90
N GLY A 117 -11.60 37.78 5.16
CA GLY A 117 -10.59 37.03 5.94
C GLY A 117 -10.35 35.59 5.46
N LEU A 118 -11.27 35.00 4.69
CA LEU A 118 -11.17 33.63 4.17
C LEU A 118 -10.84 33.59 2.68
N LYS A 119 -10.97 34.73 2.00
CA LYS A 119 -10.74 34.89 0.58
C LYS A 119 -9.29 34.61 0.23
N MET A 120 -9.08 34.05 -0.95
CA MET A 120 -7.76 33.89 -1.53
C MET A 120 -7.27 35.20 -2.12
N ASP A 121 -6.03 35.54 -1.81
CA ASP A 121 -5.31 36.59 -2.51
C ASP A 121 -4.86 36.13 -3.92
N GLU A 122 -4.26 37.04 -4.68
CA GLU A 122 -3.83 36.78 -6.06
C GLU A 122 -2.75 35.69 -6.15
N LEU A 123 -1.89 35.57 -5.13
CA LEU A 123 -0.86 34.53 -5.08
C LEU A 123 -1.45 33.17 -4.75
N GLU A 124 -2.35 33.09 -3.76
CA GLU A 124 -3.08 31.87 -3.41
C GLU A 124 -3.91 31.35 -4.61
N VAL A 125 -4.54 32.25 -5.37
CA VAL A 125 -5.25 31.90 -6.62
C VAL A 125 -4.30 31.34 -7.68
N GLY A 126 -3.11 31.92 -7.83
CA GLY A 126 -2.06 31.40 -8.71
C GLY A 126 -1.63 29.98 -8.30
N TYR A 127 -1.35 29.76 -7.02
CA TYR A 127 -0.94 28.44 -6.51
C TYR A 127 -2.03 27.37 -6.70
N PHE A 128 -3.31 27.70 -6.52
CA PHE A 128 -4.40 26.78 -6.84
C PHE A 128 -4.48 26.45 -8.33
N THR A 129 -4.29 27.45 -9.18
CA THR A 129 -4.31 27.26 -10.64
C THR A 129 -3.18 26.34 -11.10
N ASP A 130 -1.98 26.54 -10.56
CA ASP A 130 -0.82 25.68 -10.81
C ASP A 130 -1.07 24.25 -10.29
N ALA A 131 -1.64 24.10 -9.09
CA ALA A 131 -1.99 22.80 -8.52
C ALA A 131 -2.98 22.03 -9.42
N ILE A 132 -4.05 22.70 -9.87
CA ILE A 132 -5.04 22.12 -10.79
C ILE A 132 -4.39 21.72 -12.11
N ALA A 133 -3.53 22.57 -12.68
CA ALA A 133 -2.82 22.28 -13.91
C ALA A 133 -1.93 21.02 -13.76
N LYS A 134 -1.18 20.91 -12.66
CA LYS A 134 -0.34 19.73 -12.38
C LYS A 134 -1.16 18.45 -12.25
N LEU A 135 -2.31 18.50 -11.58
CA LEU A 135 -3.22 17.36 -11.49
C LEU A 135 -3.80 16.96 -12.86
N LYS A 136 -4.01 17.91 -13.79
CA LYS A 136 -4.40 17.60 -15.17
C LYS A 136 -3.31 16.82 -15.93
N PHE A 137 -2.04 17.19 -15.75
CA PHE A 137 -0.91 16.52 -16.40
C PHE A 137 -0.57 15.15 -15.78
N GLY A 138 -1.06 14.90 -14.56
CA GLY A 138 -0.94 13.62 -13.88
C GLY A 138 0.34 13.50 -13.05
N VAL A 139 0.78 12.25 -12.88
CA VAL A 139 1.67 11.78 -11.81
C VAL A 139 3.13 12.28 -11.87
N GLY A 140 3.53 12.91 -12.98
CA GLY A 140 4.92 13.35 -13.22
C GLY A 140 5.22 14.77 -12.74
N SER A 141 4.24 15.48 -12.18
CA SER A 141 4.39 16.88 -11.80
C SER A 141 4.74 17.02 -10.32
N GLU A 142 5.79 17.77 -9.99
CA GLU A 142 6.13 18.04 -8.59
C GLU A 142 5.33 19.22 -8.03
N PHE A 143 4.77 19.04 -6.84
CA PHE A 143 4.03 20.08 -6.11
C PHE A 143 4.97 20.87 -5.21
N LYS A 144 4.87 22.19 -5.28
CA LYS A 144 5.58 23.10 -4.36
C LYS A 144 4.85 23.13 -3.02
N ASP A 145 5.58 23.43 -1.94
CA ASP A 145 4.98 23.51 -0.60
C ASP A 145 3.88 24.56 -0.50
N ARG A 146 4.01 25.69 -1.21
CA ARG A 146 2.96 26.73 -1.24
C ARG A 146 1.66 26.24 -1.89
N GLU A 147 1.74 25.40 -2.91
CA GLU A 147 0.57 24.83 -3.57
C GLU A 147 -0.15 23.86 -2.63
N LYS A 148 0.63 23.04 -1.91
CA LYS A 148 0.14 22.10 -0.89
C LYS A 148 -0.50 22.83 0.30
N GLU A 149 0.19 23.83 0.84
CA GLU A 149 -0.22 24.63 2.00
C GLU A 149 -1.55 25.34 1.77
N VAL A 150 -1.73 25.93 0.58
CA VAL A 150 -2.93 26.67 0.23
C VAL A 150 -4.16 25.76 0.15
N VAL A 151 -4.04 24.57 -0.47
CA VAL A 151 -5.13 23.58 -0.50
C VAL A 151 -5.50 23.14 0.92
N TRP A 152 -4.50 22.85 1.76
CA TRP A 152 -4.69 22.41 3.14
C TRP A 152 -5.34 23.47 4.03
N LYS A 153 -4.88 24.73 3.94
CA LYS A 153 -5.44 25.86 4.67
C LYS A 153 -6.92 26.05 4.34
N LYS A 154 -7.25 26.11 3.05
CA LYS A 154 -8.65 26.28 2.64
C LYS A 154 -9.50 25.06 3.00
N LEU A 155 -8.94 23.86 3.01
CA LEU A 155 -9.63 22.66 3.48
C LEU A 155 -10.08 22.76 4.94
N LYS A 156 -9.30 23.44 5.80
CA LYS A 156 -9.62 23.66 7.21
C LYS A 156 -10.57 24.84 7.45
N GLU A 157 -10.40 25.93 6.70
CA GLU A 157 -10.98 27.23 7.04
C GLU A 157 -12.24 27.60 6.25
N TRP A 158 -12.48 26.99 5.08
CA TRP A 158 -13.62 27.37 4.25
C TRP A 158 -14.98 26.91 4.84
N PRO A 159 -16.06 27.68 4.61
CA PRO A 159 -17.41 27.32 5.06
C PRO A 159 -17.89 25.98 4.49
N GLN A 160 -18.70 25.24 5.25
CA GLN A 160 -19.19 23.90 4.88
C GLN A 160 -20.00 23.88 3.57
N ASP A 161 -20.70 24.96 3.23
CA ASP A 161 -21.47 25.10 2.00
C ASP A 161 -20.60 25.46 0.77
N LYS A 162 -19.33 25.84 1.00
CA LYS A 162 -18.38 26.27 -0.04
C LYS A 162 -17.15 25.38 -0.14
N ILE A 163 -16.92 24.46 0.81
CA ILE A 163 -15.70 23.66 0.87
C ILE A 163 -15.58 22.59 -0.21
N PHE A 164 -16.69 22.18 -0.82
CA PHE A 164 -16.74 21.03 -1.72
C PHE A 164 -15.70 21.07 -2.87
N PRO A 165 -15.47 22.18 -3.61
CA PRO A 165 -14.46 22.21 -4.66
C PRO A 165 -13.02 22.00 -4.14
N VAL A 166 -12.72 22.51 -2.94
CA VAL A 166 -11.41 22.31 -2.29
C VAL A 166 -11.25 20.86 -1.86
N MET A 167 -12.32 20.23 -1.36
CA MET A 167 -12.35 18.81 -1.00
C MET A 167 -12.19 17.90 -2.22
N ASP A 168 -12.84 18.22 -3.35
CA ASP A 168 -12.69 17.46 -4.59
C ASP A 168 -11.28 17.58 -5.15
N LEU A 169 -10.66 18.77 -5.05
CA LEU A 169 -9.26 18.96 -5.38
C LEU A 169 -8.33 18.14 -4.47
N TRP A 170 -8.60 18.14 -3.16
CA TRP A 170 -7.84 17.34 -2.20
C TRP A 170 -7.94 15.84 -2.52
N ARG A 171 -9.13 15.33 -2.84
CA ARG A 171 -9.32 13.93 -3.30
C ARG A 171 -8.44 13.62 -4.51
N LEU A 172 -8.42 14.49 -5.51
CA LEU A 172 -7.59 14.31 -6.70
C LEU A 172 -6.09 14.33 -6.36
N PHE A 173 -5.68 15.22 -5.45
CA PHE A 173 -4.31 15.28 -4.97
C PHE A 173 -3.89 14.04 -4.17
N LEU A 174 -4.77 13.44 -3.37
CA LEU A 174 -4.44 12.26 -2.56
C LEU A 174 -3.97 11.06 -3.39
N VAL A 175 -4.42 10.95 -4.64
CA VAL A 175 -3.98 9.91 -5.59
C VAL A 175 -2.56 10.18 -6.14
N HIS A 176 -2.08 11.42 -6.04
CA HIS A 176 -0.75 11.82 -6.51
C HIS A 176 0.37 11.39 -5.52
N PRO A 177 1.52 10.87 -5.95
CA PRO A 177 2.61 10.44 -5.06
C PRO A 177 3.12 11.52 -4.11
N SER A 178 3.10 12.79 -4.52
CA SER A 178 3.46 13.91 -3.65
C SER A 178 2.52 14.09 -2.45
N SER A 179 1.34 13.44 -2.43
CA SER A 179 0.47 13.40 -1.27
C SER A 179 1.10 12.64 -0.11
N ALA A 180 1.98 11.67 -0.39
CA ALA A 180 2.67 10.92 0.65
C ALA A 180 3.45 11.83 1.59
N ASP A 181 3.94 12.99 1.13
CA ASP A 181 4.65 13.97 1.97
C ASP A 181 3.79 14.48 3.14
N PHE A 182 2.47 14.54 2.98
CA PHE A 182 1.54 14.89 4.07
C PHE A 182 1.40 13.80 5.13
N PHE A 183 1.85 12.58 4.84
CA PHE A 183 1.73 11.43 5.73
C PHE A 183 3.09 10.89 6.18
N LYS A 184 4.20 11.33 5.57
CA LYS A 184 5.56 11.02 6.01
C LYS A 184 5.81 11.68 7.38
N GLY A 185 6.16 10.87 8.38
CA GLY A 185 6.39 11.32 9.77
C GLY A 185 5.31 10.93 10.79
N SER A 186 4.42 10.01 10.43
CA SER A 186 3.22 9.65 11.20
C SER A 186 3.14 8.16 11.51
N ASP A 187 3.25 7.74 12.77
CA ASP A 187 2.08 7.20 13.48
C ASP A 187 1.03 8.25 13.93
N ARG A 188 1.27 9.57 13.77
CA ARG A 188 0.44 10.69 14.29
C ARG A 188 0.04 11.84 13.35
N GLY A 189 0.38 11.80 12.07
CA GLY A 189 0.13 12.82 11.04
C GLY A 189 1.20 13.92 10.98
N THR A 190 1.26 14.66 9.88
CA THR A 190 2.16 15.82 9.72
C THR A 190 1.81 16.99 10.66
N PRO A 191 2.80 17.79 11.11
CA PRO A 191 2.57 18.93 11.99
C PRO A 191 2.24 20.20 11.16
N TYR A 192 1.09 20.22 10.48
CA TYR A 192 0.57 21.43 9.83
C TYR A 192 -0.68 21.96 10.54
#